data_AF-A0A954KY91-F1
#
_entry.id   AF-A0A954KY91-F1
#
_cell.length_a   1.000
_cell.length_b   1.000
_cell.length_c   1.000
_cell.angle_alpha   90.00
_cell.angle_beta   90.00
_cell.angle_gamma   90.00
#
_symmetry.space_group_name_H-M   'P 1'
#
loop_
_entity.id
_entity.type
_entity.pdbx_description
1 polymer ?
#
loop_
_entity_poly.entity_id
_entity_poly.type
_entity_poly.pdbx_seq_one_letter_code
_entity_poly.pdbx_strand_id
1 'polypeptide(L)'
;ADMTLGIASASQITAGIAVTHTGFNVTNTIVFLPLAGYLAELLKRLIPDRVLSADEASHLTNLDVRMLESPLVAVEQSRAEVLKMAAACKQMMTWLKELLHQDPPDAELSQKILDMEKRQDRIQDEIVTFMSNLLVGNVPHEVVDEARRQLRMADEYESVSDCIASVLKANRHLYRHELRLPENQLAELFELHDMVSDYLDLVSQYYEQWERAGGAVEALPQGDIITKHAKTLYKRLLAKPPSEQLEARSMVTYNRQVASYRRIRDHLVNIAEALAGEK
;
A
#
# COMPACT_ATOMS: atom_id res chain seq x y z
N ALA A 1 37.37 39.19 49.60
CA ALA A 1 37.64 37.92 48.90
C ALA A 1 36.29 37.25 48.72
N ASP A 2 35.64 37.53 47.58
CA ASP A 2 34.35 36.94 47.21
C ASP A 2 34.54 35.47 46.86
N MET A 3 33.77 34.61 47.52
CA MET A 3 33.68 33.19 47.23
C MET A 3 32.22 32.88 46.90
N THR A 4 31.79 33.25 45.70
CA THR A 4 30.54 32.81 45.11
C THR A 4 30.74 31.39 44.59
N LEU A 5 30.39 30.40 45.41
CA LEU A 5 30.20 29.03 44.98
C LEU A 5 29.10 29.02 43.91
N GLY A 6 29.51 28.88 42.64
CA GLY A 6 28.63 28.88 41.48
C GLY A 6 27.68 27.69 41.50
N ILE A 7 26.44 27.93 41.92
CA ILE A 7 25.35 26.99 41.74
C ILE A 7 24.97 27.05 40.26
N ALA A 8 25.26 25.98 39.51
CA ALA A 8 24.89 25.88 38.10
C ALA A 8 23.37 26.13 37.95
N SER A 9 23.00 27.00 37.02
CA SER A 9 21.58 27.32 36.79
C SER A 9 20.84 26.07 36.29
N ALA A 10 19.55 25.96 36.57
CA ALA A 10 18.75 24.82 36.10
C ALA A 10 18.84 24.62 34.57
N SER A 11 19.00 25.71 33.82
CA SER A 11 19.26 25.70 32.37
C SER A 11 20.60 25.03 32.00
N GLN A 12 21.67 25.30 32.76
CA GLN A 12 22.98 24.67 32.55
C GLN A 12 22.96 23.17 32.85
N ILE A 13 22.19 22.76 33.87
CA ILE A 13 22.03 21.35 34.23
C ILE A 13 21.24 20.61 33.13
N THR A 14 20.11 21.16 32.69
CA THR A 14 19.30 20.57 31.61
C THR A 14 20.07 20.50 30.29
N ALA A 15 20.82 21.54 29.93
CA ALA A 15 21.69 21.53 28.76
C ALA A 15 22.80 20.47 28.87
N GLY A 16 23.42 20.33 30.04
CA GLY A 16 24.44 19.30 30.29
C GLY A 16 23.88 17.88 30.15
N ILE A 17 22.67 17.63 30.65
CA ILE A 17 21.98 16.34 30.49
C ILE A 17 21.67 16.08 29.02
N ALA A 18 21.11 17.06 28.30
CA ALA A 18 20.76 16.91 26.88
C ALA A 18 21.99 16.64 25.99
N VAL A 19 23.11 17.35 26.23
CA VAL A 19 24.37 17.12 25.51
C VAL A 19 24.95 15.74 25.82
N THR A 20 24.87 15.29 27.07
CA THR A 20 25.35 13.96 27.47
C THR A 20 24.53 12.86 26.81
N HIS A 21 23.20 12.96 26.81
CA HIS A 21 22.30 11.99 26.15
C HIS A 21 22.51 11.96 24.63
N THR A 22 22.59 13.13 24.00
CA THR A 22 22.81 13.22 22.55
C THR A 22 24.19 12.67 22.18
N GLY A 23 25.23 13.06 22.92
CA GLY A 23 26.59 12.56 22.71
C GLY A 23 26.70 11.05 22.90
N PHE A 24 26.04 10.50 23.93
CA PHE A 24 25.97 9.06 24.16
C PHE A 24 25.32 8.32 22.98
N ASN A 25 24.16 8.79 22.52
CA ASN A 25 23.45 8.16 21.40
C ASN A 25 24.23 8.26 20.07
N VAL A 26 24.81 9.42 19.76
CA VAL A 26 25.62 9.61 18.55
C VAL A 26 26.87 8.72 18.59
N THR A 27 27.54 8.66 19.74
CA THR A 27 28.73 7.81 19.92
C THR A 27 28.37 6.33 19.76
N ASN A 28 27.29 5.87 20.40
CA ASN A 28 26.82 4.50 20.26
C ASN A 28 26.47 4.18 18.80
N THR A 29 25.77 5.07 18.10
CA THR A 29 25.45 4.85 16.68
C THR A 29 26.73 4.73 15.84
N ILE A 30 27.72 5.60 16.03
CA ILE A 30 29.01 5.49 15.30
C ILE A 30 29.73 4.17 15.59
N VAL A 31 29.68 3.69 16.85
CA VAL A 31 30.32 2.44 17.26
C VAL A 31 29.57 1.21 16.76
N PHE A 32 28.24 1.18 16.86
CA PHE A 32 27.41 0.01 16.56
C PHE A 32 26.95 -0.09 15.10
N LEU A 33 26.83 1.02 14.37
CA LEU A 33 26.42 1.00 12.96
C LEU A 33 27.35 0.14 12.07
N PRO A 34 28.69 0.20 12.16
CA PRO A 34 29.55 -0.70 11.38
C PRO A 34 29.45 -2.17 11.84
N LEU A 35 29.00 -2.44 13.07
CA LEU A 35 28.79 -3.79 13.60
C LEU A 35 27.44 -4.39 13.16
N ALA A 36 26.47 -3.58 12.75
CA ALA A 36 25.12 -4.03 12.40
C ALA A 36 25.12 -5.09 11.28
N GLY A 37 25.96 -4.91 10.25
CA GLY A 37 26.10 -5.89 9.16
C GLY A 37 26.65 -7.24 9.63
N TYR A 38 27.66 -7.21 10.51
CA TYR A 38 28.24 -8.43 11.08
C TYR A 38 27.26 -9.14 12.02
N LEU A 39 26.48 -8.40 12.81
CA LEU A 39 25.43 -8.95 13.66
C LEU A 39 24.30 -9.57 12.83
N ALA A 40 23.91 -8.96 11.70
CA ALA A 40 22.92 -9.53 10.79
C ALA A 40 23.39 -10.87 10.20
N GLU A 41 24.66 -10.95 9.79
CA GLU A 41 25.24 -12.19 9.25
C GLU A 41 25.44 -13.26 10.33
N LEU A 42 25.80 -12.85 11.54
CA LEU A 42 25.88 -13.72 12.72
C LEU A 42 24.50 -14.26 13.10
N LEU A 43 23.46 -13.42 13.08
CA LEU A 43 22.08 -13.83 13.36
C LEU A 43 21.59 -14.87 12.36
N LYS A 44 21.86 -14.71 11.05
CA LYS A 44 21.56 -15.72 10.03
C LYS A 44 22.25 -17.06 10.28
N ARG A 45 23.41 -17.06 10.95
CA ARG A 45 24.14 -18.29 11.30
C ARG A 45 23.69 -18.91 12.62
N LEU A 46 23.34 -18.08 13.61
CA LEU A 46 22.90 -18.53 14.93
C LEU A 46 21.45 -18.99 14.94
N ILE A 47 20.62 -18.41 14.08
CA ILE A 47 19.21 -18.76 13.87
C ILE A 47 19.14 -19.43 12.49
N PRO A 48 19.33 -20.76 12.39
CA PRO A 48 19.10 -21.46 11.13
C PRO A 48 17.65 -21.23 10.68
N ASP A 49 17.43 -21.16 9.37
CA ASP A 49 16.09 -21.03 8.78
C ASP A 49 15.14 -22.02 9.47
N ARG A 50 14.03 -21.49 9.99
CA ARG A 50 13.07 -22.29 10.75
C ARG A 50 12.50 -23.37 9.85
N VAL A 51 12.56 -24.62 10.31
CA VAL A 51 11.52 -25.58 9.95
C VAL A 51 10.26 -25.07 10.63
N LEU A 52 9.48 -24.27 9.89
CA LEU A 52 8.24 -23.66 10.38
C LEU A 52 7.34 -24.77 10.94
N SER A 53 6.83 -24.53 12.15
CA SER A 53 5.77 -25.32 12.74
C SER A 53 4.58 -25.38 11.76
N ALA A 54 3.80 -26.46 11.70
CA ALA A 54 2.65 -26.55 10.79
C ALA A 54 1.66 -25.38 10.95
N ASP A 55 1.59 -24.77 12.15
CA ASP A 55 0.81 -23.56 12.43
C ASP A 55 1.48 -22.26 11.93
N GLU A 56 2.81 -22.14 11.98
CA GLU A 56 3.55 -21.00 11.39
C GLU A 56 3.58 -21.07 9.85
N ALA A 57 3.47 -22.27 9.27
CA ALA A 57 3.38 -22.46 7.82
C ALA A 57 2.04 -21.96 7.21
N SER A 58 1.06 -21.64 8.04
CA SER A 58 -0.24 -21.09 7.60
C SER A 58 -0.24 -19.57 7.43
N HIS A 59 0.74 -18.86 7.99
CA HIS A 59 0.82 -17.41 7.88
C HIS A 59 1.47 -16.98 6.57
N LEU A 60 0.86 -15.99 5.90
CA LEU A 60 1.34 -15.48 4.63
C LEU A 60 2.34 -14.33 4.78
N THR A 61 2.34 -13.70 5.96
CA THR A 61 3.21 -12.60 6.34
C THR A 61 4.42 -13.07 7.16
N ASN A 62 5.43 -12.22 7.28
CA ASN A 62 6.59 -12.45 8.15
C ASN A 62 6.41 -11.82 9.55
N LEU A 63 5.16 -11.65 10.02
CA LEU A 63 4.84 -11.02 11.30
C LEU A 63 5.16 -11.97 12.47
N ASP A 64 6.11 -11.58 13.32
CA ASP A 64 6.52 -12.39 14.47
C ASP A 64 5.84 -11.86 15.75
N VAL A 65 4.89 -12.63 16.29
CA VAL A 65 4.12 -12.27 17.50
C VAL A 65 5.02 -11.92 18.69
N ARG A 66 6.25 -12.43 18.77
CA ARG A 66 7.19 -12.08 19.86
C ARG A 66 7.70 -10.65 19.76
N MET A 67 7.65 -10.04 18.57
CA MET A 67 8.03 -8.65 18.37
C MET A 67 7.01 -7.67 18.96
N LEU A 68 5.84 -8.14 19.41
CA LEU A 68 4.90 -7.30 20.17
C LEU A 68 5.52 -6.74 21.46
N GLU A 69 6.56 -7.38 22.01
CA GLU A 69 7.36 -6.86 23.13
C GLU A 69 8.29 -5.70 22.72
N SER A 70 8.50 -5.48 21.42
CA SER A 70 9.29 -4.40 20.85
C SER A 70 8.45 -3.58 19.85
N PRO A 71 7.65 -2.61 20.34
CA PRO A 71 6.65 -1.95 19.51
C PRO A 71 7.17 -1.32 18.23
N LEU A 72 8.36 -0.73 18.26
CA LEU A 72 8.98 -0.14 17.06
C LEU A 72 9.29 -1.21 15.99
N VAL A 73 9.80 -2.37 16.41
CA VAL A 73 10.13 -3.46 15.49
C VAL A 73 8.85 -4.09 14.90
N ALA A 74 7.81 -4.25 15.71
CA ALA A 74 6.51 -4.73 15.24
C ALA A 74 5.93 -3.83 14.13
N VAL A 75 5.98 -2.51 14.34
CA VAL A 75 5.50 -1.53 13.36
C VAL A 75 6.33 -1.55 12.07
N GLU A 76 7.64 -1.75 12.14
CA GLU A 76 8.46 -1.90 10.94
C GLU A 76 8.17 -3.20 10.18
N GLN A 77 7.89 -4.31 10.87
CA GLN A 77 7.48 -5.57 10.23
C GLN A 77 6.14 -5.39 9.50
N SER A 78 5.16 -4.77 10.16
CA SER A 78 3.86 -4.46 9.54
C SER A 78 4.01 -3.56 8.32
N ARG A 79 4.82 -2.50 8.39
CA ARG A 79 5.13 -1.63 7.24
C ARG A 79 5.65 -2.41 6.05
N ALA A 80 6.57 -3.35 6.28
CA ALA A 80 7.13 -4.18 5.22
C ALA A 80 6.06 -5.04 4.53
N GLU A 81 5.08 -5.55 5.27
CA GLU A 81 3.95 -6.30 4.71
C GLU A 81 2.99 -5.40 3.91
N VAL A 82 2.67 -4.20 4.41
CA VAL A 82 1.86 -3.21 3.66
C VAL A 82 2.55 -2.80 2.35
N LEU A 83 3.88 -2.63 2.35
CA LEU A 83 4.63 -2.35 1.12
C LEU A 83 4.58 -3.52 0.13
N LYS A 84 4.56 -4.77 0.60
CA LYS A 84 4.31 -5.94 -0.26
C LYS A 84 2.90 -5.95 -0.82
N MET A 85 1.89 -5.49 -0.08
CA MET A 85 0.51 -5.33 -0.58
C MET A 85 0.47 -4.32 -1.73
N ALA A 86 1.12 -3.18 -1.58
CA ALA A 86 1.26 -2.18 -2.64
C ALA A 86 1.93 -2.78 -3.90
N ALA A 87 3.03 -3.51 -3.73
CA ALA A 87 3.73 -4.18 -4.82
C ALA A 87 2.85 -5.24 -5.53
N ALA A 88 2.05 -5.98 -4.76
CA ALA A 88 1.11 -6.94 -5.32
C ALA A 88 0.02 -6.27 -6.16
N CYS A 89 -0.53 -5.13 -5.72
CA CYS A 89 -1.50 -4.35 -6.51
C CYS A 89 -0.91 -3.89 -7.86
N LYS A 90 0.35 -3.42 -7.87
CA LYS A 90 1.05 -3.04 -9.11
C LYS A 90 1.21 -4.23 -10.06
N GLN A 91 1.57 -5.37 -9.50
CA GLN A 91 1.71 -6.61 -10.27
C GLN A 91 0.35 -7.08 -10.83
N MET A 92 -0.73 -6.95 -10.06
CA MET A 92 -2.09 -7.28 -10.53
C MET A 92 -2.55 -6.34 -11.65
N MET A 93 -2.23 -5.03 -11.57
CA MET A 93 -2.49 -4.09 -12.67
C MET A 93 -1.74 -4.52 -13.94
N THR A 94 -0.46 -4.91 -13.82
CA THR A 94 0.33 -5.41 -14.94
C THR A 94 -0.29 -6.65 -15.59
N TRP A 95 -0.65 -7.65 -14.79
CA TRP A 95 -1.32 -8.87 -15.29
C TRP A 95 -2.69 -8.56 -15.90
N LEU A 96 -3.44 -7.64 -15.29
CA LEU A 96 -4.74 -7.21 -15.83
C LEU A 96 -4.55 -6.55 -17.20
N LYS A 97 -3.55 -5.68 -17.38
CA LYS A 97 -3.26 -5.06 -18.68
C LYS A 97 -2.95 -6.11 -19.73
N GLU A 98 -2.06 -7.04 -19.42
CA GLU A 98 -1.69 -8.15 -20.31
C GLU A 98 -2.94 -8.94 -20.73
N LEU A 99 -3.76 -9.33 -19.76
CA LEU A 99 -4.98 -10.09 -19.98
C LEU A 99 -6.01 -9.32 -20.83
N LEU A 100 -6.14 -8.01 -20.64
CA LEU A 100 -7.04 -7.16 -21.42
C LEU A 100 -6.64 -7.05 -22.90
N HIS A 101 -5.37 -7.32 -23.25
CA HIS A 101 -4.91 -7.37 -24.65
C HIS A 101 -5.14 -8.72 -25.33
N GLN A 102 -5.58 -9.75 -24.60
CA GLN A 102 -5.72 -11.11 -25.11
C GLN A 102 -7.15 -11.41 -25.56
N ASP A 103 -7.32 -12.04 -26.72
CA ASP A 103 -8.60 -12.59 -27.17
C ASP A 103 -8.36 -14.03 -27.73
N PRO A 104 -8.68 -15.10 -26.97
CA PRO A 104 -9.34 -15.12 -25.67
C PRO A 104 -8.38 -14.81 -24.49
N PRO A 105 -8.90 -14.42 -23.31
CA PRO A 105 -8.09 -14.16 -22.12
C PRO A 105 -7.51 -15.45 -21.55
N ASP A 106 -6.25 -15.38 -21.10
CA ASP A 106 -5.58 -16.46 -20.41
C ASP A 106 -6.30 -16.78 -19.08
N ALA A 107 -6.72 -18.04 -18.94
CA ALA A 107 -7.42 -18.55 -17.76
C ALA A 107 -6.50 -18.70 -16.54
N GLU A 108 -5.23 -19.05 -16.74
CA GLU A 108 -4.24 -19.15 -15.66
C GLU A 108 -3.89 -17.76 -15.13
N LEU A 109 -3.66 -16.80 -16.03
CA LEU A 109 -3.42 -15.41 -15.64
C LEU A 109 -4.64 -14.79 -14.94
N SER A 110 -5.85 -15.09 -15.41
CA SER A 110 -7.10 -14.72 -14.73
C SER A 110 -7.14 -15.28 -13.31
N GLN A 111 -6.81 -16.56 -13.13
CA GLN A 111 -6.85 -17.22 -11.84
C GLN A 111 -5.77 -16.65 -10.90
N LYS A 112 -4.60 -16.32 -11.43
CA LYS A 112 -3.49 -15.69 -10.68
C LYS A 112 -3.89 -14.35 -10.06
N ILE A 113 -4.63 -13.50 -10.79
CA ILE A 113 -5.14 -12.23 -10.25
C ILE A 113 -6.16 -12.49 -9.13
N LEU A 114 -7.07 -13.45 -9.30
CA LEU A 114 -8.09 -13.78 -8.29
C LEU A 114 -7.48 -14.41 -7.03
N ASP A 115 -6.43 -15.21 -7.17
CA ASP A 115 -5.75 -15.79 -6.02
C ASP A 115 -4.86 -14.76 -5.31
N MET A 116 -4.34 -13.76 -6.03
CA MET A 116 -3.65 -12.62 -5.41
C MET A 116 -4.62 -11.77 -4.58
N GLU A 117 -5.83 -11.48 -5.06
CA GLU A 117 -6.87 -10.78 -4.27
C GLU A 117 -7.17 -11.50 -2.95
N LYS A 118 -7.46 -12.80 -2.98
CA LYS A 118 -7.66 -13.59 -1.75
C LYS A 118 -6.43 -13.60 -0.83
N ARG A 119 -5.22 -13.50 -1.41
CA ARG A 119 -3.99 -13.41 -0.63
C ARG A 119 -3.88 -12.05 0.06
N GLN A 120 -4.28 -10.96 -0.61
CA GLN A 120 -4.30 -9.61 -0.04
C GLN A 120 -5.27 -9.53 1.15
N ASP A 121 -6.47 -10.08 1.02
CA ASP A 121 -7.47 -10.18 2.10
C ASP A 121 -6.88 -10.87 3.35
N ARG A 122 -6.26 -12.04 3.19
CA ARG A 122 -5.61 -12.75 4.30
C ARG A 122 -4.42 -12.00 4.91
N ILE A 123 -3.62 -11.32 4.09
CA ILE A 123 -2.50 -10.50 4.58
C ILE A 123 -3.06 -9.33 5.41
N GLN A 124 -4.15 -8.70 4.95
CA GLN A 124 -4.83 -7.63 5.68
C GLN A 124 -5.33 -8.13 7.04
N ASP A 125 -5.99 -9.30 7.09
CA ASP A 125 -6.45 -9.92 8.34
C ASP A 125 -5.31 -10.19 9.33
N GLU A 126 -4.17 -10.71 8.82
CA GLU A 126 -2.97 -10.96 9.62
C GLU A 126 -2.38 -9.65 10.18
N ILE A 127 -2.28 -8.60 9.37
CA ILE A 127 -1.84 -7.26 9.80
C ILE A 127 -2.81 -6.70 10.84
N VAL A 128 -4.12 -6.78 10.62
CA VAL A 128 -5.15 -6.29 11.54
C VAL A 128 -5.02 -6.97 12.89
N THR A 129 -4.89 -8.30 12.90
CA THR A 129 -4.74 -9.10 14.11
C THR A 129 -3.46 -8.72 14.85
N PHE A 130 -2.33 -8.67 14.14
CA PHE A 130 -1.02 -8.35 14.71
C PHE A 130 -0.97 -6.96 15.33
N MET A 131 -1.47 -5.95 14.61
CA MET A 131 -1.47 -4.56 15.05
C MET A 131 -2.50 -4.32 16.16
N SER A 132 -3.64 -5.00 16.14
CA SER A 132 -4.60 -4.95 17.25
C SER A 132 -3.99 -5.48 18.54
N ASN A 133 -3.25 -6.59 18.48
CA ASN A 133 -2.55 -7.14 19.64
C ASN A 133 -1.45 -6.21 20.14
N LEU A 134 -0.75 -5.51 19.24
CA LEU A 134 0.22 -4.49 19.62
C LEU A 134 -0.44 -3.36 20.41
N LEU A 135 -1.58 -2.86 19.93
CA LEU A 135 -2.29 -1.71 20.51
C LEU A 135 -2.92 -1.98 21.89
N VAL A 136 -3.05 -3.24 22.31
CA VAL A 136 -3.50 -3.60 23.67
C VAL A 136 -2.39 -3.36 24.72
N GLY A 137 -1.14 -3.35 24.30
CA GLY A 137 0.01 -3.12 25.18
C GLY A 137 0.21 -1.66 25.59
N ASN A 138 1.20 -1.42 26.45
CA ASN A 138 1.65 -0.06 26.77
C ASN A 138 2.59 0.44 25.65
N VAL A 139 2.03 1.17 24.67
CA VAL A 139 2.72 1.58 23.45
C VAL A 139 2.86 3.11 23.41
N PRO A 140 4.02 3.66 23.00
CA PRO A 140 4.19 5.10 22.81
C PRO A 140 3.19 5.68 21.81
N HIS A 141 2.74 6.93 22.02
CA HIS A 141 1.76 7.59 21.14
C HIS A 141 2.16 7.58 19.65
N GLU A 142 3.42 7.85 19.35
CA GLU A 142 3.93 7.86 17.97
C GLU A 142 3.77 6.50 17.28
N VAL A 143 3.96 5.40 18.02
CA VAL A 143 3.83 4.03 17.53
C VAL A 143 2.35 3.66 17.37
N VAL A 144 1.46 4.16 18.23
CA VAL A 144 0.00 4.01 18.07
C VAL A 144 -0.49 4.69 16.81
N ASP A 145 -0.03 5.91 16.53
CA ASP A 145 -0.43 6.66 15.35
C ASP A 145 0.09 6.01 14.07
N GLU A 146 1.32 5.49 14.09
CA GLU A 146 1.87 4.73 12.96
C GLU A 146 1.11 3.42 12.76
N ALA A 147 0.78 2.71 13.84
CA ALA A 147 -0.01 1.49 13.76
C ALA A 147 -1.38 1.71 13.10
N ARG A 148 -2.07 2.80 13.46
CA ARG A 148 -3.35 3.18 12.85
C ARG A 148 -3.22 3.55 11.38
N ARG A 149 -2.14 4.26 11.00
CA ARG A 149 -1.86 4.55 9.59
C ARG A 149 -1.67 3.26 8.80
N GLN A 150 -0.85 2.33 9.29
CA GLN A 150 -0.60 1.06 8.61
C GLN A 150 -1.86 0.21 8.45
N LEU A 151 -2.72 0.16 9.47
CA LEU A 151 -4.04 -0.48 9.37
C LEU A 151 -4.89 0.12 8.26
N ARG A 152 -4.94 1.47 8.18
CA ARG A 152 -5.64 2.17 7.09
C ARG A 152 -5.02 1.83 5.73
N MET A 153 -3.69 1.84 5.61
CA MET A 153 -3.03 1.53 4.33
C MET A 153 -3.28 0.09 3.88
N ALA A 154 -3.25 -0.87 4.82
CA ALA A 154 -3.57 -2.27 4.52
C ALA A 154 -5.00 -2.42 3.98
N ASP A 155 -5.98 -1.79 4.63
CA ASP A 155 -7.38 -1.77 4.20
C ASP A 155 -7.55 -1.17 2.79
N GLU A 156 -6.92 -0.02 2.53
CA GLU A 156 -7.02 0.63 1.21
C GLU A 156 -6.34 -0.19 0.10
N TYR A 157 -5.19 -0.83 0.35
CA TYR A 157 -4.55 -1.70 -0.65
C TYR A 157 -5.33 -3.00 -0.90
N GLU A 158 -5.94 -3.59 0.14
CA GLU A 158 -6.87 -4.71 -0.02
C GLU A 158 -8.03 -4.29 -0.93
N SER A 159 -8.65 -3.14 -0.65
CA SER A 159 -9.76 -2.61 -1.44
C SER A 159 -9.38 -2.28 -2.90
N VAL A 160 -8.14 -1.80 -3.13
CA VAL A 160 -7.58 -1.68 -4.48
C VAL A 160 -7.54 -3.04 -5.18
N SER A 161 -7.07 -4.09 -4.49
CA SER A 161 -6.98 -5.44 -5.04
C SER A 161 -8.34 -6.03 -5.42
N ASP A 162 -9.39 -5.84 -4.61
CA ASP A 162 -10.78 -6.23 -4.94
C ASP A 162 -11.30 -5.46 -6.17
N CYS A 163 -11.00 -4.16 -6.25
CA CYS A 163 -11.42 -3.37 -7.40
C CYS A 163 -10.72 -3.83 -8.70
N ILE A 164 -9.44 -4.24 -8.65
CA ILE A 164 -8.73 -4.84 -9.79
C ILE A 164 -9.40 -6.16 -10.19
N ALA A 165 -9.69 -7.04 -9.22
CA ALA A 165 -10.42 -8.28 -9.45
C ALA A 165 -11.81 -8.03 -10.05
N SER A 166 -12.47 -6.93 -9.68
CA SER A 166 -13.76 -6.51 -10.24
C SER A 166 -13.66 -6.11 -11.72
N VAL A 167 -12.58 -5.43 -12.15
CA VAL A 167 -12.32 -5.16 -13.58
C VAL A 167 -12.16 -6.47 -14.34
N LEU A 168 -11.38 -7.42 -13.80
CA LEU A 168 -11.22 -8.75 -14.39
C LEU A 168 -12.56 -9.50 -14.51
N LYS A 169 -13.36 -9.54 -13.43
CA LYS A 169 -14.68 -10.19 -13.39
C LYS A 169 -15.61 -9.59 -14.46
N ALA A 170 -15.55 -8.27 -14.67
CA ALA A 170 -16.28 -7.59 -15.74
C ALA A 170 -15.75 -7.94 -17.14
N ASN A 171 -14.43 -8.02 -17.33
CA ASN A 171 -13.84 -8.46 -18.60
C ASN A 171 -14.29 -9.90 -18.95
N ARG A 172 -14.19 -10.83 -18.00
CA ARG A 172 -14.67 -12.22 -18.16
C ARG A 172 -16.17 -12.30 -18.47
N HIS A 173 -16.96 -11.33 -18.02
CA HIS A 173 -18.38 -11.26 -18.38
C HIS A 173 -18.57 -10.94 -19.88
N LEU A 174 -17.75 -10.06 -20.47
CA LEU A 174 -17.78 -9.81 -21.92
C LEU A 174 -17.51 -11.10 -22.70
N TYR A 175 -16.41 -11.79 -22.39
CA TYR A 175 -16.01 -13.00 -23.10
C TYR A 175 -17.01 -14.15 -22.97
N ARG A 176 -17.53 -14.40 -21.75
CA ARG A 176 -18.52 -15.48 -21.52
C ARG A 176 -19.83 -15.28 -22.27
N HIS A 177 -20.16 -14.05 -22.63
CA HIS A 177 -21.38 -13.71 -23.36
C HIS A 177 -21.11 -13.35 -24.82
N GLU A 178 -19.91 -13.65 -25.33
CA GLU A 178 -19.50 -13.36 -26.71
C GLU A 178 -19.65 -11.87 -27.09
N LEU A 179 -19.57 -10.99 -26.08
CA LEU A 179 -19.62 -9.55 -26.24
C LEU A 179 -18.21 -9.03 -26.58
N ARG A 180 -18.16 -7.98 -27.38
CA ARG A 180 -16.92 -7.27 -27.71
C ARG A 180 -17.10 -5.77 -27.50
N LEU A 181 -16.04 -5.13 -27.01
CA LEU A 181 -15.92 -3.68 -27.04
C LEU A 181 -15.30 -3.29 -28.38
N PRO A 182 -15.80 -2.26 -29.06
CA PRO A 182 -15.15 -1.71 -30.22
C PRO A 182 -13.78 -1.13 -29.84
N GLU A 183 -12.87 -1.09 -30.81
CA GLU A 183 -11.45 -0.74 -30.60
C GLU A 183 -11.26 0.62 -29.92
N ASN A 184 -12.10 1.61 -30.23
CA ASN A 184 -12.02 2.92 -29.59
C ASN A 184 -12.39 2.90 -28.11
N GLN A 185 -13.39 2.12 -27.69
CA GLN A 185 -13.70 1.99 -26.26
C GLN A 185 -12.64 1.16 -25.53
N LEU A 186 -12.04 0.16 -26.20
CA LEU A 186 -10.95 -0.60 -25.63
C LEU A 186 -9.71 0.29 -25.42
N ALA A 187 -9.38 1.15 -26.39
CA ALA A 187 -8.31 2.14 -26.27
C ALA A 187 -8.56 3.14 -25.14
N GLU A 188 -9.78 3.67 -25.01
CA GLU A 188 -10.17 4.54 -23.88
C GLU A 188 -10.03 3.83 -22.52
N LEU A 189 -10.36 2.53 -22.46
CA LEU A 189 -10.20 1.73 -21.25
C LEU A 189 -8.72 1.52 -20.89
N PHE A 190 -7.85 1.30 -21.89
CA PHE A 190 -6.41 1.17 -21.69
C PHE A 190 -5.76 2.48 -21.24
N GLU A 191 -6.18 3.62 -21.79
CA GLU A 191 -5.72 4.93 -21.33
C GLU A 191 -6.08 5.14 -19.86
N LEU A 192 -7.32 4.84 -19.46
CA LEU A 192 -7.73 4.92 -18.06
C LEU A 192 -6.97 3.94 -17.16
N HIS A 193 -6.70 2.72 -17.64
CA HIS A 193 -5.88 1.73 -16.92
C HIS A 193 -4.49 2.32 -16.62
N ASP A 194 -3.83 2.86 -17.64
CA ASP A 194 -2.47 3.39 -17.52
C ASP A 194 -2.42 4.57 -16.56
N MET A 195 -3.37 5.51 -16.67
CA MET A 195 -3.46 6.62 -15.72
C MET A 195 -3.63 6.16 -14.27
N VAL A 196 -4.43 5.13 -14.02
CA VAL A 196 -4.64 4.58 -12.67
C VAL A 196 -3.43 3.79 -12.18
N SER A 197 -2.76 3.05 -13.08
CA SER A 197 -1.52 2.31 -12.75
C SER A 197 -0.40 3.27 -12.37
N ASP A 198 -0.18 4.33 -13.15
CA ASP A 198 0.81 5.36 -12.86
C ASP A 198 0.52 6.06 -11.53
N TYR A 199 -0.77 6.26 -11.20
CA TYR A 199 -1.16 6.86 -9.94
C TYR A 199 -0.95 5.93 -8.74
N LEU A 200 -1.24 4.63 -8.90
CA LEU A 200 -0.88 3.61 -7.90
C LEU A 200 0.63 3.61 -7.64
N ASP A 201 1.43 3.71 -8.71
CA ASP A 201 2.89 3.77 -8.60
C ASP A 201 3.37 4.99 -7.83
N LEU A 202 2.86 6.17 -8.17
CA LEU A 202 3.19 7.43 -7.51
C LEU A 202 2.84 7.41 -6.02
N VAL A 203 1.61 7.03 -5.69
CA VAL A 203 1.14 7.00 -4.29
C VAL A 203 1.91 5.97 -3.46
N SER A 204 2.21 4.80 -4.04
CA SER A 204 3.02 3.79 -3.36
C SER A 204 4.45 4.26 -3.10
N GLN A 205 5.04 5.05 -4.01
CA GLN A 205 6.38 5.65 -3.80
C GLN A 205 6.37 6.64 -2.64
N TYR A 206 5.32 7.46 -2.53
CA TYR A 206 5.16 8.35 -1.37
C TYR A 206 5.06 7.58 -0.05
N TYR A 207 4.36 6.44 -0.04
CA TYR A 207 4.29 5.60 1.15
C TYR A 207 5.65 4.98 1.52
N GLU A 208 6.36 4.44 0.54
CA GLU A 208 7.70 3.88 0.73
C GLU A 208 8.68 4.91 1.30
N GLN A 209 8.62 6.14 0.79
CA GLN A 209 9.52 7.25 1.17
C GLN A 209 8.95 8.18 2.24
N TRP A 210 7.88 7.78 2.93
CA TRP A 210 7.10 8.63 3.84
C TRP A 210 7.95 9.46 4.81
N GLU A 211 8.94 8.84 5.45
CA GLU A 211 9.85 9.52 6.41
C GLU A 211 10.68 10.65 5.79
N ARG A 212 10.88 10.62 4.47
CA ARG A 212 11.70 11.57 3.71
C ARG A 212 10.86 12.56 2.90
N ALA A 213 9.71 12.12 2.40
CA ALA A 213 8.88 12.88 1.49
C ALA A 213 8.00 13.93 2.19
N GLY A 214 7.70 13.76 3.48
CA GLY A 214 6.89 14.71 4.25
C GLY A 214 5.40 14.75 3.88
N GLY A 215 4.92 13.83 3.04
CA GLY A 215 3.52 13.64 2.66
C GLY A 215 3.30 13.46 1.16
N ALA A 216 2.06 13.16 0.79
CA ALA A 216 1.67 12.86 -0.60
C ALA A 216 0.75 13.93 -1.22
N VAL A 217 0.78 15.17 -0.72
CA VAL A 217 -0.09 16.29 -1.18
C VAL A 217 0.03 16.50 -2.69
N GLU A 218 1.24 16.38 -3.24
CA GLU A 218 1.51 16.57 -4.67
C GLU A 218 0.87 15.48 -5.55
N ALA A 219 0.48 14.32 -4.98
CA ALA A 219 -0.20 13.27 -5.71
C ALA A 219 -1.71 13.53 -5.87
N LEU A 220 -2.34 14.31 -4.97
CA LEU A 220 -3.79 14.54 -4.97
C LEU A 220 -4.35 15.10 -6.30
N PRO A 221 -3.71 16.09 -6.97
CA PRO A 221 -4.19 16.62 -8.25
C PRO A 221 -4.31 15.56 -9.35
N GLN A 222 -3.48 14.51 -9.30
CA GLN A 222 -3.48 13.44 -10.30
C GLN A 222 -4.75 12.58 -10.20
N GLY A 223 -5.26 12.37 -8.98
CA GLY A 223 -6.55 11.73 -8.74
C GLY A 223 -7.73 12.52 -9.34
N ASP A 224 -7.69 13.85 -9.27
CA ASP A 224 -8.69 14.72 -9.90
C ASP A 224 -8.68 14.63 -11.43
N ILE A 225 -7.50 14.52 -12.03
CA ILE A 225 -7.34 14.34 -13.48
C ILE A 225 -7.99 13.03 -13.93
N ILE A 226 -7.72 11.93 -13.22
CA ILE A 226 -8.35 10.61 -13.49
C ILE A 226 -9.87 10.70 -13.34
N THR A 227 -10.37 11.38 -12.31
CA THR A 227 -11.80 11.60 -12.11
C THR A 227 -12.46 12.30 -13.30
N LYS A 228 -11.83 13.37 -13.79
CA LYS A 228 -12.31 14.13 -14.95
C LYS A 228 -12.26 13.29 -16.22
N HIS A 229 -11.20 12.51 -16.41
CA HIS A 229 -11.06 11.60 -17.55
C HIS A 229 -12.18 10.54 -17.55
N ALA A 230 -12.39 9.82 -16.43
CA ALA A 230 -13.43 8.81 -16.33
C ALA A 230 -14.86 9.39 -16.52
N LYS A 231 -15.12 10.60 -16.01
CA LYS A 231 -16.38 11.33 -16.28
C LYS A 231 -16.54 11.66 -17.77
N THR A 232 -15.45 11.96 -18.47
CA THR A 232 -15.46 12.25 -19.91
C THR A 232 -15.78 11.01 -20.72
N LEU A 233 -15.22 9.84 -20.38
CA LEU A 233 -15.55 8.56 -21.00
C LEU A 233 -17.05 8.26 -20.90
N TYR A 234 -17.64 8.46 -19.71
CA TYR A 234 -19.07 8.28 -19.50
C TYR A 234 -19.92 9.22 -20.37
N LYS A 235 -19.55 10.50 -20.47
CA LYS A 235 -20.25 11.47 -21.34
C LYS A 235 -20.17 11.09 -22.82
N ARG A 236 -18.99 10.66 -23.30
CA ARG A 236 -18.80 10.22 -24.69
C ARG A 236 -19.61 8.96 -25.00
N LEU A 237 -19.67 8.02 -24.06
CA LEU A 237 -20.47 6.81 -24.20
C LEU A 237 -21.96 7.12 -24.42
N LEU A 238 -22.51 8.07 -23.66
CA LEU A 238 -23.92 8.48 -23.76
C LEU A 238 -24.23 9.39 -24.96
N ALA A 239 -23.25 10.12 -25.47
CA ALA A 239 -23.44 11.06 -26.58
C ALA A 239 -23.42 10.38 -27.97
N LYS A 240 -23.15 9.06 -28.04
CA LYS A 240 -23.07 8.33 -29.31
C LYS A 240 -24.44 8.19 -30.00
N PRO A 241 -24.51 8.37 -31.33
CA PRO A 241 -25.73 8.15 -32.09
C PRO A 241 -26.14 6.66 -32.01
N PRO A 242 -27.44 6.32 -32.20
CA PRO A 242 -27.92 4.94 -32.08
C PRO A 242 -27.15 3.92 -32.94
N SER A 243 -26.65 4.32 -34.11
CA SER A 243 -25.84 3.47 -35.01
C SER A 243 -24.45 3.13 -34.47
N GLU A 244 -23.95 3.86 -33.48
CA GLU A 244 -22.62 3.68 -32.86
C GLU A 244 -22.71 3.31 -31.37
N GLN A 245 -23.93 3.12 -30.85
CA GLN A 245 -24.14 2.72 -29.47
C GLN A 245 -23.69 1.28 -29.28
N LEU A 246 -23.02 1.03 -28.15
CA LEU A 246 -22.77 -0.33 -27.71
C LEU A 246 -24.10 -1.04 -27.47
N GLU A 247 -24.13 -2.34 -27.74
CA GLU A 247 -25.20 -3.19 -27.23
C GLU A 247 -25.32 -2.99 -25.71
N ALA A 248 -26.56 -2.99 -25.19
CA ALA A 248 -26.85 -2.66 -23.79
C ALA A 248 -25.98 -3.43 -22.79
N ARG A 249 -25.72 -4.73 -23.02
CA ARG A 249 -24.88 -5.54 -22.14
C ARG A 249 -23.40 -5.13 -22.16
N SER A 250 -22.86 -4.82 -23.34
CA SER A 250 -21.50 -4.29 -23.49
C SER A 250 -21.36 -2.93 -22.82
N MET A 251 -22.35 -2.05 -22.97
CA MET A 251 -22.39 -0.73 -22.32
C MET A 251 -22.37 -0.83 -20.79
N VAL A 252 -23.21 -1.69 -20.22
CA VAL A 252 -23.26 -1.92 -18.77
C VAL A 252 -21.93 -2.48 -18.26
N THR A 253 -21.34 -3.41 -19.01
CA THR A 253 -20.07 -4.03 -18.62
C THR A 253 -18.90 -3.04 -18.70
N TYR A 254 -18.82 -2.23 -19.76
CA TYR A 254 -17.84 -1.15 -19.89
C TYR A 254 -17.95 -0.14 -18.75
N ASN A 255 -19.18 0.30 -18.42
CA ASN A 255 -19.41 1.23 -17.33
C ASN A 255 -18.99 0.62 -15.97
N ARG A 256 -19.21 -0.68 -15.76
CA ARG A 256 -18.71 -1.38 -14.57
C ARG A 256 -17.18 -1.34 -14.50
N GLN A 257 -16.47 -1.56 -15.61
CA GLN A 257 -15.00 -1.48 -15.63
C GLN A 257 -14.51 -0.06 -15.30
N VAL A 258 -15.09 0.97 -15.94
CA VAL A 258 -14.75 2.38 -15.66
C VAL A 258 -15.05 2.73 -14.20
N ALA A 259 -16.17 2.26 -13.64
CA ALA A 259 -16.50 2.48 -12.24
C ALA A 259 -15.50 1.80 -11.29
N SER A 260 -15.04 0.58 -11.60
CA SER A 260 -14.01 -0.10 -10.82
C SER A 260 -12.68 0.66 -10.84
N TYR A 261 -12.22 1.16 -11.99
CA TYR A 261 -11.01 2.02 -12.05
C TYR A 261 -11.17 3.31 -11.23
N ARG A 262 -12.35 3.92 -11.24
CA ARG A 262 -12.62 5.10 -10.40
C ARG A 262 -12.51 4.77 -8.92
N ARG A 263 -13.00 3.60 -8.49
CA ARG A 263 -12.89 3.12 -7.10
C ARG A 263 -11.43 2.85 -6.72
N ILE A 264 -10.64 2.21 -7.60
CA ILE A 264 -9.19 2.07 -7.38
C ILE A 264 -8.58 3.45 -7.09
N ARG A 265 -8.87 4.44 -7.94
CA ARG A 265 -8.39 5.79 -7.73
C ARG A 265 -8.88 6.41 -6.42
N ASP A 266 -10.14 6.21 -6.04
CA ASP A 266 -10.68 6.73 -4.77
C ASP A 266 -9.88 6.18 -3.56
N HIS A 267 -9.58 4.87 -3.54
CA HIS A 267 -8.74 4.26 -2.50
C HIS A 267 -7.30 4.81 -2.51
N LEU A 268 -6.73 5.06 -3.69
CA LEU A 268 -5.41 5.70 -3.81
C LEU A 268 -5.40 7.15 -3.31
N VAL A 269 -6.51 7.88 -3.49
CA VAL A 269 -6.66 9.23 -2.90
C VAL A 269 -6.71 9.12 -1.38
N ASN A 270 -7.44 8.17 -0.81
CA ASN A 270 -7.47 7.96 0.65
C ASN A 270 -6.07 7.67 1.21
N ILE A 271 -5.26 6.87 0.50
CA ILE A 271 -3.86 6.61 0.86
C ILE A 271 -3.07 7.93 0.81
N ALA A 272 -3.20 8.71 -0.26
CA ALA A 272 -2.49 9.98 -0.40
C ALA A 272 -2.91 11.01 0.68
N GLU A 273 -4.19 11.09 1.03
CA GLU A 273 -4.71 11.96 2.10
C GLU A 273 -4.16 11.55 3.48
N ALA A 274 -4.20 10.25 3.78
CA ALA A 274 -3.63 9.73 5.03
C ALA A 274 -2.13 10.04 5.17
N LEU A 275 -1.40 10.01 4.06
CA LEU A 275 0.01 10.42 4.00
C LEU A 275 0.17 11.93 4.02
N ALA A 276 -0.77 12.73 3.54
CA ALA A 276 -0.72 14.19 3.68
C ALA A 276 -0.96 14.66 5.13
N GLY A 277 -1.32 13.75 6.05
CA GLY A 277 -1.80 14.10 7.38
C GLY A 277 -3.24 14.61 7.37
N GLU A 278 -3.98 14.39 6.29
CA GLU A 278 -5.39 14.71 6.15
C GLU A 278 -6.25 13.46 6.45
N LYS A 279 -6.93 13.48 7.62
CA LYS A 279 -7.96 12.54 8.11
C LYS A 279 -7.61 11.05 8.34
#